data_AF-A0A3B1K4Z4-F1
#
_entry.id   AF-A0A3B1K4Z4-F1
#
_cell.length_a   1.000
_cell.length_b   1.000
_cell.length_c   1.000
_cell.angle_alpha   90.00
_cell.angle_beta   90.00
_cell.angle_gamma   90.00
#
_symmetry.space_group_name_H-M   'P 1'
#
loop_
_entity.id
_entity.type
_entity.pdbx_description
1 polymer ?
#
loop_
_entity_poly.entity_id
_entity_poly.type
_entity_poly.pdbx_seq_one_letter_code
_entity_poly.pdbx_strand_id
1 'polypeptide(L)'
;MMSVIEAWFMDESSSDQRLPHRLEPNQPVSLQELQKIGVFYWKLNADIYESDPELQKIREDRGYSYMDIITIHPDKLPNYEDKLKMFYEEHLHLDDEIRYILEGRAYFDVRDQNDRWIRIAMTKGDLITLPAGIYHRFTLDETNYTKAMRLFVGEPVWKAYNRPADEFEIRQKPQPPAGPASSACCGTTPARTWW
;
A
#
# COMPACT_ATOMS: atom_id res chain seq x y z
N MET A 1 -18.42 14.00 -10.55
CA MET A 1 -18.71 12.64 -10.04
C MET A 1 -17.45 12.23 -9.29
N MET A 2 -17.50 12.05 -7.96
CA MET A 2 -16.31 11.63 -7.21
C MET A 2 -15.91 10.24 -7.71
N SER A 3 -14.69 10.09 -8.22
CA SER A 3 -14.18 8.80 -8.69
C SER A 3 -14.13 7.84 -7.52
N VAL A 4 -14.78 6.68 -7.67
CA VAL A 4 -14.68 5.57 -6.72
C VAL A 4 -13.41 4.78 -7.06
N ILE A 5 -12.69 4.29 -6.05
CA ILE A 5 -11.56 3.38 -6.26
C ILE A 5 -12.03 2.12 -7.01
N GLU A 6 -11.27 1.66 -8.00
CA GLU A 6 -11.56 0.41 -8.70
C GLU A 6 -10.74 -0.74 -8.12
N ALA A 7 -11.43 -1.82 -7.72
CA ALA A 7 -10.80 -3.07 -7.32
C ALA A 7 -11.61 -4.28 -7.83
N TRP A 8 -10.93 -5.40 -8.08
CA TRP A 8 -11.53 -6.62 -8.62
C TRP A 8 -10.72 -7.87 -8.29
N PHE A 9 -11.35 -9.04 -8.31
CA PHE A 9 -10.64 -10.32 -8.25
C PHE A 9 -9.93 -10.61 -9.57
N MET A 10 -8.73 -11.18 -9.47
CA MET A 10 -7.87 -11.46 -10.62
C MET A 10 -8.11 -12.83 -11.24
N ASP A 11 -7.85 -12.95 -12.54
CA ASP A 11 -7.66 -14.24 -13.20
C ASP A 11 -6.37 -14.95 -12.77
N GLU A 12 -6.18 -16.20 -13.20
CA GLU A 12 -4.99 -17.01 -12.91
C GLU A 12 -3.93 -16.93 -14.04
N SER A 13 -4.05 -15.98 -14.97
CA SER A 13 -3.13 -15.87 -16.11
C SER A 13 -1.74 -15.46 -15.64
N SER A 14 -0.71 -16.10 -16.19
CA SER A 14 0.69 -15.71 -16.02
C SER A 14 1.18 -14.76 -17.12
N SER A 15 0.27 -14.09 -17.85
CA SER A 15 0.61 -13.06 -18.84
C SER A 15 1.22 -11.82 -18.18
N ASP A 16 1.48 -10.78 -18.97
CA ASP A 16 2.06 -9.52 -18.48
C ASP A 16 1.28 -8.97 -17.28
N GLN A 17 1.93 -8.99 -16.11
CA GLN A 17 1.39 -8.54 -14.83
C GLN A 17 0.83 -7.12 -14.83
N ARG A 18 1.21 -6.28 -15.79
CA ARG A 18 0.75 -4.89 -15.94
C ARG A 18 -0.64 -4.79 -16.57
N LEU A 19 -1.17 -5.88 -17.14
CA LEU A 19 -2.52 -5.93 -17.71
C LEU A 19 -3.58 -5.92 -16.60
N PRO A 20 -4.85 -5.58 -16.86
CA PRO A 20 -5.87 -5.55 -15.80
C PRO A 20 -6.14 -6.90 -15.11
N HIS A 21 -5.99 -8.03 -15.80
CA HIS A 21 -6.21 -9.38 -15.24
C HIS A 21 -7.58 -9.56 -14.56
N ARG A 22 -8.67 -9.05 -15.16
CA ARG A 22 -10.03 -9.22 -14.61
C ARG A 22 -10.52 -10.65 -14.88
N LEU A 23 -11.26 -11.23 -13.92
CA LEU A 23 -12.06 -12.42 -14.20
C LEU A 23 -13.08 -12.18 -15.32
N GLU A 24 -13.47 -13.24 -16.01
CA GLU A 24 -14.57 -13.23 -16.98
C GLU A 24 -15.62 -14.28 -16.58
N PRO A 25 -16.81 -13.85 -16.07
CA PRO A 25 -17.26 -12.47 -15.90
C PRO A 25 -16.53 -11.73 -14.75
N ASN A 26 -16.41 -10.40 -14.88
CA ASN A 26 -15.74 -9.55 -13.88
C ASN A 26 -16.41 -9.65 -12.50
N GLN A 27 -15.57 -9.76 -11.46
CA GLN A 27 -15.99 -9.77 -10.07
C GLN A 27 -15.38 -8.54 -9.34
N PRO A 28 -16.10 -7.40 -9.27
CA PRO A 28 -15.60 -6.20 -8.60
C PRO A 28 -15.55 -6.39 -7.08
N VAL A 29 -14.67 -5.61 -6.44
CA VAL A 29 -14.53 -5.54 -4.99
C VAL A 29 -14.84 -4.11 -4.53
N SER A 30 -15.76 -3.98 -3.60
CA SER A 30 -16.17 -2.70 -3.02
C SER A 30 -15.16 -2.17 -1.99
N LEU A 31 -15.20 -0.87 -1.72
CA LEU A 31 -14.41 -0.27 -0.65
C LEU A 31 -14.74 -0.90 0.72
N GLN A 32 -16.01 -1.25 0.97
CA GLN A 32 -16.40 -1.91 2.22
C GLN A 32 -15.78 -3.30 2.36
N GLU A 33 -15.56 -4.01 1.26
CA GLU A 33 -14.87 -5.32 1.28
C GLU A 33 -13.36 -5.15 1.51
N LEU A 34 -12.73 -4.13 0.93
CA LEU A 34 -11.33 -3.78 1.22
C LEU A 34 -11.15 -3.41 2.70
N GLN A 35 -12.08 -2.66 3.29
CA GLN A 35 -12.04 -2.33 4.72
C GLN A 35 -12.12 -3.56 5.63
N LYS A 36 -12.85 -4.62 5.23
CA LYS A 36 -12.92 -5.88 6.01
C LYS A 36 -11.58 -6.62 6.09
N ILE A 37 -10.65 -6.34 5.17
CA ILE A 37 -9.28 -6.86 5.20
C ILE A 37 -8.27 -5.79 5.67
N GLY A 38 -8.77 -4.70 6.28
CA GLY A 38 -7.94 -3.64 6.87
C GLY A 38 -7.34 -2.65 5.87
N VAL A 39 -7.71 -2.74 4.58
CA VAL A 39 -7.27 -1.78 3.57
C VAL A 39 -8.12 -0.51 3.64
N PHE A 40 -7.46 0.63 3.86
CA PHE A 40 -8.12 1.94 3.91
C PHE A 40 -7.78 2.80 2.71
N TYR A 41 -8.70 3.69 2.36
CA TYR A 41 -8.62 4.53 1.18
C TYR A 41 -9.18 5.93 1.41
N TRP A 42 -8.55 6.92 0.77
CA TRP A 42 -9.02 8.30 0.68
C TRP A 42 -8.78 8.84 -0.74
N LYS A 43 -9.70 9.69 -1.21
CA LYS A 43 -9.52 10.49 -2.43
C LYS A 43 -9.16 11.92 -2.04
N LEU A 44 -8.03 12.40 -2.52
CA LEU A 44 -7.46 13.72 -2.22
C LEU A 44 -7.14 14.49 -3.50
N ASN A 45 -6.83 15.78 -3.34
CA ASN A 45 -6.37 16.61 -4.44
C ASN A 45 -4.84 16.59 -4.53
N ALA A 46 -4.31 15.72 -5.39
CA ALA A 46 -2.87 15.57 -5.59
C ALA A 46 -2.18 16.82 -6.15
N ASP A 47 -2.89 17.81 -6.69
CA ASP A 47 -2.28 19.05 -7.18
C ASP A 47 -1.82 19.99 -6.04
N ILE A 48 -2.34 19.78 -4.83
CA ILE A 48 -2.04 20.62 -3.66
C ILE A 48 -1.38 19.82 -2.54
N TYR A 49 -0.77 18.66 -2.82
CA TYR A 49 -0.27 17.72 -1.80
C TYR A 49 0.70 18.35 -0.76
N GLU A 50 1.37 19.45 -1.11
CA GLU A 50 2.30 20.16 -0.22
C GLU A 50 1.60 20.96 0.87
N SER A 51 0.35 21.36 0.64
CA SER A 51 -0.44 22.24 1.52
C SER A 51 -1.89 21.77 1.74
N ASP A 52 -2.21 20.53 1.36
CA ASP A 52 -3.56 19.97 1.45
C ASP A 52 -3.96 19.76 2.93
N PRO A 53 -4.94 20.51 3.46
CA PRO A 53 -5.38 20.36 4.84
C PRO A 53 -6.06 19.01 5.11
N GLU A 54 -6.65 18.37 4.09
CA GLU A 54 -7.25 17.03 4.26
C GLU A 54 -6.16 15.96 4.41
N LEU A 55 -5.08 16.05 3.62
CA LEU A 55 -3.91 15.19 3.81
C LEU A 55 -3.30 15.39 5.19
N GLN A 56 -3.13 16.65 5.64
CA GLN A 56 -2.61 16.95 6.96
C GLN A 56 -3.47 16.30 8.06
N LYS A 57 -4.79 16.45 7.98
CA LYS A 57 -5.72 15.85 8.94
C LYS A 57 -5.60 14.32 8.98
N ILE A 58 -5.55 13.66 7.82
CA ILE A 58 -5.36 12.20 7.76
C ILE A 58 -4.03 11.80 8.41
N ARG A 59 -2.96 12.55 8.16
CA ARG A 59 -1.66 12.28 8.77
C ARG A 59 -1.68 12.44 10.29
N GLU A 60 -2.35 13.47 10.80
CA GLU A 60 -2.52 13.70 12.25
C GLU A 60 -3.35 12.58 12.89
N ASP A 61 -4.51 12.25 12.30
CA ASP A 61 -5.44 11.23 12.81
C ASP A 61 -4.80 9.82 12.82
N ARG A 62 -3.91 9.54 11.86
CA ARG A 62 -3.28 8.22 11.67
C ARG A 62 -1.83 8.15 12.19
N GLY A 63 -1.26 9.26 12.63
CA GLY A 63 0.13 9.33 13.12
C GLY A 63 1.19 9.21 12.02
N TYR A 64 0.89 9.57 10.77
CA TYR A 64 1.83 9.53 9.64
C TYR A 64 2.85 10.68 9.71
N SER A 65 3.84 10.52 10.59
CA SER A 65 4.84 11.53 10.92
C SER A 65 5.94 11.70 9.87
N TYR A 66 6.24 10.67 9.08
CA TYR A 66 7.27 10.71 8.05
C TYR A 66 6.66 10.64 6.65
N MET A 67 7.28 11.34 5.69
CA MET A 67 6.96 11.19 4.28
C MET A 67 8.18 11.44 3.37
N ASP A 68 8.18 10.80 2.22
CA ASP A 68 9.04 11.17 1.09
C ASP A 68 8.32 10.94 -0.25
N ILE A 69 8.97 11.29 -1.36
CA ILE A 69 8.43 11.11 -2.72
C ILE A 69 9.33 10.16 -3.49
N ILE A 70 8.72 9.15 -4.11
CA ILE A 70 9.36 8.26 -5.06
C ILE A 70 8.76 8.46 -6.45
N THR A 71 9.60 8.43 -7.47
CA THR A 71 9.16 8.36 -8.87
C THR A 71 9.62 7.05 -9.47
N ILE A 72 8.68 6.23 -9.92
CA ILE A 72 8.93 4.93 -10.55
C ILE A 72 8.81 5.13 -12.06
N HIS A 73 9.97 5.24 -12.70
CA HIS A 73 10.15 5.39 -14.14
C HIS A 73 11.55 4.87 -14.49
N PRO A 74 11.76 4.23 -15.67
CA PRO A 74 13.07 3.70 -16.07
C PRO A 74 14.22 4.70 -15.90
N ASP A 75 13.99 5.96 -16.30
CA ASP A 75 15.03 7.00 -16.25
C ASP A 75 15.24 7.66 -14.88
N LYS A 76 14.33 7.44 -13.93
CA LYS A 76 14.32 8.18 -12.64
C LYS A 76 14.59 7.30 -11.43
N LEU A 77 14.34 6.00 -11.52
CA LEU A 77 14.50 5.07 -10.41
C LEU A 77 15.80 4.27 -10.56
N PRO A 78 16.80 4.45 -9.68
CA PRO A 78 17.99 3.61 -9.68
C PRO A 78 17.62 2.13 -9.46
N ASN A 79 18.27 1.24 -10.22
CA ASN A 79 17.99 -0.20 -10.23
C ASN A 79 16.51 -0.52 -10.52
N TYR A 80 15.92 0.22 -11.48
CA TYR A 80 14.49 0.13 -11.84
C TYR A 80 13.98 -1.30 -11.98
N GLU A 81 14.61 -2.12 -12.82
CA GLU A 81 14.17 -3.49 -13.11
C GLU A 81 14.19 -4.39 -11.86
N ASP A 82 15.26 -4.33 -11.07
CA ASP A 82 15.38 -5.13 -9.86
C ASP A 82 14.40 -4.67 -8.78
N LYS A 83 14.17 -3.36 -8.67
CA LYS A 83 13.14 -2.82 -7.79
C LYS A 83 11.74 -3.27 -8.19
N LEU A 84 11.40 -3.26 -9.49
CA LEU A 84 10.10 -3.75 -9.94
C LEU A 84 9.89 -5.23 -9.62
N LYS A 85 10.92 -6.07 -9.79
CA LYS A 85 10.86 -7.49 -9.38
C LYS A 85 10.63 -7.62 -7.87
N MET A 86 11.38 -6.87 -7.06
CA MET A 86 11.21 -6.88 -5.60
C MET A 86 9.82 -6.41 -5.17
N PHE A 87 9.28 -5.37 -5.80
CA PHE A 87 7.94 -4.85 -5.48
C PHE A 87 6.84 -5.83 -5.88
N TYR A 88 7.04 -6.62 -6.94
CA TYR A 88 6.03 -7.55 -7.43
C TYR A 88 6.07 -8.94 -6.79
N GLU A 89 7.21 -9.33 -6.22
CA GLU A 89 7.29 -10.54 -5.40
C GLU A 89 6.28 -10.43 -4.25
N GLU A 90 5.50 -11.48 -3.98
CA GLU A 90 4.51 -11.45 -2.91
C GLU A 90 5.20 -11.33 -1.54
N HIS A 91 4.89 -10.29 -0.79
CA HIS A 91 5.55 -9.99 0.48
C HIS A 91 4.60 -9.36 1.51
N LEU A 92 5.12 -9.21 2.73
CA LEU A 92 4.51 -8.42 3.79
C LEU A 92 5.51 -7.44 4.40
N HIS A 93 4.97 -6.48 5.14
CA HIS A 93 5.71 -5.58 6.02
C HIS A 93 5.23 -5.74 7.47
N LEU A 94 6.11 -5.40 8.42
CA LEU A 94 5.76 -5.38 9.85
C LEU A 94 5.11 -4.07 10.30
N ASP A 95 5.12 -3.07 9.42
CA ASP A 95 4.47 -1.78 9.55
C ASP A 95 3.48 -1.59 8.39
N ASP A 96 2.56 -0.64 8.53
CA ASP A 96 1.60 -0.30 7.46
C ASP A 96 2.33 0.23 6.22
N GLU A 97 1.89 -0.19 5.04
CA GLU A 97 2.34 0.37 3.76
C GLU A 97 1.37 1.46 3.31
N ILE A 98 1.79 2.73 3.41
CA ILE A 98 0.97 3.88 3.03
C ILE A 98 1.52 4.55 1.76
N ARG A 99 0.64 4.74 0.76
CA ARG A 99 0.99 5.27 -0.56
C ARG A 99 -0.06 6.25 -1.06
N TYR A 100 0.38 7.44 -1.46
CA TYR A 100 -0.46 8.47 -2.07
C TYR A 100 0.02 8.75 -3.49
N ILE A 101 -0.80 8.45 -4.49
CA ILE A 101 -0.44 8.64 -5.89
C ILE A 101 -0.58 10.12 -6.28
N LEU A 102 0.56 10.76 -6.56
CA LEU A 102 0.65 12.15 -6.99
C LEU A 102 0.49 12.29 -8.51
N GLU A 103 1.05 11.33 -9.27
CA GLU A 103 0.96 11.27 -10.73
C GLU A 103 0.99 9.81 -11.21
N GLY A 104 0.47 9.56 -12.41
CA GLY A 104 0.52 8.22 -13.03
C GLY A 104 -0.48 7.23 -12.43
N ARG A 105 -0.17 5.94 -12.59
CA ARG A 105 -1.06 4.81 -12.27
C ARG A 105 -0.26 3.61 -11.78
N ALA A 106 -0.87 2.81 -10.92
CA ALA A 106 -0.29 1.56 -10.45
C ALA A 106 -1.36 0.59 -9.94
N TYR A 107 -0.95 -0.66 -9.76
CA TYR A 107 -1.72 -1.70 -9.10
C TYR A 107 -1.09 -2.09 -7.77
N PHE A 108 -1.93 -2.25 -6.76
CA PHE A 108 -1.61 -3.02 -5.55
C PHE A 108 -2.47 -4.26 -5.56
N ASP A 109 -1.84 -5.43 -5.53
CA ASP A 109 -2.56 -6.69 -5.37
C ASP A 109 -2.48 -7.11 -3.90
N VAL A 110 -3.61 -7.50 -3.31
CA VAL A 110 -3.70 -7.95 -1.91
C VAL A 110 -4.42 -9.29 -1.83
N ARG A 111 -4.07 -10.11 -0.83
CA ARG A 111 -4.80 -11.36 -0.55
C ARG A 111 -6.09 -11.09 0.22
N ASP A 112 -7.20 -11.70 -0.22
CA ASP A 112 -8.44 -11.77 0.56
C ASP A 112 -8.34 -12.83 1.68
N GLN A 113 -9.41 -13.00 2.46
CA GLN A 113 -9.46 -13.98 3.56
C GLN A 113 -9.38 -15.44 3.09
N ASN A 114 -9.64 -15.70 1.80
CA ASN A 114 -9.54 -17.02 1.17
C ASN A 114 -8.27 -17.14 0.33
N ASP A 115 -7.29 -16.26 0.54
CA ASP A 115 -6.02 -16.24 -0.16
C ASP A 115 -6.12 -16.02 -1.67
N ARG A 116 -7.16 -15.31 -2.14
CA ARG A 116 -7.32 -14.93 -3.55
C ARG A 116 -6.80 -13.51 -3.79
N TRP A 117 -6.26 -13.27 -4.98
CA TRP A 117 -5.78 -11.95 -5.36
C TRP A 117 -6.93 -10.98 -5.67
N ILE A 118 -6.90 -9.83 -5.02
CA ILE A 118 -7.67 -8.64 -5.36
C ILE A 118 -6.69 -7.61 -5.92
N ARG A 119 -6.92 -7.15 -7.15
CA ARG A 119 -6.20 -6.03 -7.75
C ARG A 119 -6.89 -4.72 -7.41
N ILE A 120 -6.12 -3.75 -6.95
CA ILE A 120 -6.58 -2.39 -6.63
C ILE A 120 -5.89 -1.42 -7.59
N ALA A 121 -6.68 -0.74 -8.43
CA ALA A 121 -6.19 0.24 -9.38
C ALA A 121 -6.08 1.62 -8.74
N MET A 122 -4.84 2.07 -8.56
CA MET A 122 -4.51 3.36 -7.97
C MET A 122 -4.15 4.37 -9.05
N THR A 123 -4.74 5.55 -8.98
CA THR A 123 -4.55 6.66 -9.91
C THR A 123 -4.29 7.96 -9.14
N LYS A 124 -3.93 9.04 -9.84
CA LYS A 124 -3.72 10.36 -9.23
C LYS A 124 -4.83 10.73 -8.22
N GLY A 125 -4.40 11.14 -7.02
CA GLY A 125 -5.28 11.53 -5.92
C GLY A 125 -5.69 10.37 -5.01
N ASP A 126 -5.33 9.13 -5.31
CA ASP A 126 -5.66 7.97 -4.48
C ASP A 126 -4.60 7.77 -3.39
N LEU A 127 -5.04 7.79 -2.11
CA LEU A 127 -4.24 7.41 -0.94
C LEU A 127 -4.75 6.07 -0.41
N ILE A 128 -3.85 5.11 -0.23
CA ILE A 128 -4.15 3.79 0.32
C ILE A 128 -3.27 3.49 1.54
N THR A 129 -3.80 2.70 2.48
CA THR A 129 -3.05 2.07 3.56
C THR A 129 -3.30 0.57 3.52
N LEU A 130 -2.23 -0.20 3.31
CA LEU A 130 -2.21 -1.64 3.44
C LEU A 130 -1.76 -2.00 4.87
N PRO A 131 -2.56 -2.78 5.62
CA PRO A 131 -2.24 -3.04 7.02
C PRO A 131 -1.02 -3.94 7.14
N ALA A 132 -0.20 -3.68 8.15
CA ALA A 132 0.93 -4.50 8.51
C ALA A 132 0.56 -6.00 8.58
N GLY A 133 1.38 -6.86 7.96
CA GLY A 133 1.14 -8.30 7.86
C GLY A 133 0.21 -8.77 6.72
N ILE A 134 -0.38 -7.88 5.92
CA ILE A 134 -1.10 -8.31 4.72
C ILE A 134 -0.11 -8.78 3.65
N TYR A 135 -0.39 -9.93 3.02
CA TYR A 135 0.33 -10.31 1.82
C TYR A 135 -0.14 -9.45 0.65
N HIS A 136 0.82 -8.79 0.03
CA HIS A 136 0.58 -7.88 -1.08
C HIS A 136 1.76 -7.85 -2.03
N ARG A 137 1.54 -7.18 -3.17
CA ARG A 137 2.57 -6.85 -4.15
C ARG A 137 2.16 -5.60 -4.92
N PHE A 138 3.13 -4.98 -5.57
CA PHE A 138 2.95 -3.78 -6.37
C PHE A 138 3.42 -4.00 -7.80
N THR A 139 2.68 -3.44 -8.76
CA THR A 139 3.18 -3.31 -10.14
C THR A 139 2.67 -2.03 -10.79
N LEU A 140 3.39 -1.56 -11.80
CA LEU A 140 2.89 -0.51 -12.69
C LEU A 140 1.78 -1.09 -13.57
N ASP A 141 0.94 -0.23 -14.14
CA ASP A 141 0.15 -0.63 -15.30
C ASP A 141 0.96 -0.46 -16.60
N GLU A 142 0.32 -0.63 -17.75
CA GLU A 142 0.95 -0.51 -19.07
C GLU A 142 1.51 0.90 -19.37
N THR A 143 1.16 1.93 -18.58
CA THR A 143 1.74 3.26 -18.71
C THR A 143 3.16 3.37 -18.16
N ASN A 144 3.61 2.38 -17.36
CA ASN A 144 4.96 2.29 -16.79
C ASN A 144 5.40 3.55 -16.02
N TYR A 145 4.47 4.25 -15.38
CA TYR A 145 4.77 5.46 -14.64
C TYR A 145 3.88 5.64 -13.41
N THR A 146 4.52 5.88 -12.27
CA THR A 146 3.86 6.47 -11.12
C THR A 146 4.81 7.35 -10.31
N LYS A 147 4.26 8.40 -9.71
CA LYS A 147 4.91 9.21 -8.68
C LYS A 147 4.06 9.12 -7.43
N ALA A 148 4.64 8.63 -6.35
CA ALA A 148 3.93 8.39 -5.12
C ALA A 148 4.63 9.09 -3.95
N MET A 149 3.84 9.69 -3.06
CA MET A 149 4.28 10.00 -1.71
C MET A 149 4.16 8.72 -0.88
N ARG A 150 5.21 8.39 -0.16
CA ARG A 150 5.24 7.27 0.80
C ARG A 150 5.12 7.87 2.19
N LEU A 151 4.24 7.34 3.03
CA LEU A 151 4.03 7.83 4.39
C LEU A 151 4.29 6.72 5.41
N PHE A 152 4.77 7.09 6.61
CA PHE A 152 5.11 6.16 7.68
C PHE A 152 4.72 6.70 9.05
N VAL A 153 4.43 5.80 9.97
CA VAL A 153 4.38 6.08 11.41
C VAL A 153 5.81 5.96 11.94
N GLY A 154 6.38 7.06 12.42
CA GLY A 154 7.78 7.11 12.86
C GLY A 154 8.80 7.03 11.72
N GLU A 155 10.00 6.55 12.05
CA GLU A 155 11.11 6.35 11.09
C GLU A 155 10.81 5.15 10.17
N PRO A 156 11.05 5.25 8.86
CA PRO A 156 10.60 4.23 7.92
C PRO A 156 11.45 2.95 7.98
N VAL A 157 10.79 1.79 8.06
CA VAL A 157 11.40 0.47 7.88
C VAL A 157 10.86 -0.16 6.61
N TRP A 158 11.67 -0.14 5.54
CA TRP A 158 11.28 -0.61 4.19
C TRP A 158 11.39 -2.11 3.98
N LYS A 159 11.67 -2.88 5.03
CA LYS A 159 12.04 -4.28 4.88
C LYS A 159 10.82 -5.12 4.48
N ALA A 160 10.88 -5.69 3.28
CA ALA A 160 9.93 -6.68 2.80
C ALA A 160 10.31 -8.08 3.29
N TYR A 161 9.31 -8.87 3.64
CA TYR A 161 9.45 -10.29 3.93
C TYR A 161 8.62 -11.07 2.91
N ASN A 162 9.31 -11.69 1.96
CA ASN A 162 8.65 -12.46 0.90
C ASN A 162 7.92 -13.66 1.50
N ARG A 163 6.78 -14.02 0.92
CA ARG A 163 6.03 -15.20 1.32
C ARG A 163 6.85 -16.47 1.02
N PRO A 164 6.91 -17.48 1.92
CA PRO A 164 6.25 -17.55 3.23
C PRO A 164 6.93 -16.69 4.30
N ALA A 165 6.11 -16.01 5.10
CA ALA A 165 6.51 -15.17 6.23
C ALA A 165 5.49 -15.29 7.39
N ASP A 166 4.84 -16.44 7.53
CA ASP A 166 3.77 -16.67 8.52
C ASP A 166 4.29 -16.84 9.95
N GLU A 167 5.62 -16.89 10.14
CA GLU A 167 6.27 -16.95 11.44
C GLU A 167 6.19 -15.64 12.24
N PHE A 168 5.92 -14.50 11.60
CA PHE A 168 5.80 -13.21 12.30
C PHE A 168 4.52 -13.15 13.14
N GLU A 169 4.61 -12.61 14.37
CA GLU A 169 3.46 -12.52 15.27
C GLU A 169 2.24 -11.81 14.66
N ILE A 170 2.48 -10.83 13.79
CA ILE A 170 1.45 -10.06 13.10
C ILE A 170 0.60 -10.90 12.12
N ARG A 171 1.13 -12.05 11.69
CA ARG A 171 0.44 -13.06 10.86
C ARG A 171 -0.28 -14.12 11.70
N GLN A 172 0.17 -14.34 12.93
CA GLN A 172 -0.38 -15.39 13.81
C GLN A 172 -1.63 -14.94 14.57
N LYS A 173 -1.79 -13.64 14.80
CA LYS A 173 -2.93 -13.07 15.51
C LYS A 173 -4.02 -12.67 14.51
N PRO A 174 -5.31 -12.91 14.80
CA PRO A 174 -6.38 -12.27 14.04
C PRO A 174 -6.15 -10.76 14.07
N GLN A 175 -6.05 -10.13 12.90
CA GLN A 175 -5.92 -8.69 12.79
C GLN A 175 -7.04 -8.04 13.64
N PRO A 176 -6.72 -7.17 14.61
CA PRO A 176 -7.75 -6.49 15.37
C PRO A 176 -8.65 -5.72 14.38
N PRO A 177 -9.96 -5.57 14.67
CA PRO A 177 -10.82 -4.74 13.84
C PRO A 177 -10.16 -3.36 13.73
N ALA A 178 -10.15 -2.84 12.51
CA ALA A 178 -9.38 -1.67 12.16
C ALA A 178 -9.82 -0.46 13.01
N GLY A 179 -9.06 -0.17 14.06
CA GLY A 179 -9.27 0.95 14.96
C GLY A 179 -8.33 2.11 14.60
N PRO A 180 -8.58 3.32 15.14
CA PRO A 180 -7.54 4.36 15.12
C PRO A 180 -6.27 3.77 15.74
N ALA A 181 -5.11 4.09 15.17
CA ALA A 181 -3.83 3.65 15.67
C ALA A 181 -3.80 3.87 17.19
N SER A 182 -3.74 2.79 17.97
CA SER A 182 -3.65 2.93 19.41
C SER A 182 -2.37 3.70 19.70
N SER A 183 -2.48 4.86 20.34
CA SER A 183 -1.38 5.70 20.83
C SER A 183 -0.55 5.03 21.94
N ALA A 184 -0.57 3.70 22.03
CA ALA A 184 0.10 2.93 23.05
C ALA A 184 1.40 2.33 22.51
N CYS A 185 2.42 3.17 22.39
CA CYS A 185 3.81 2.84 22.71
C CYS A 185 4.70 4.10 22.78
N CYS A 186 4.30 5.10 23.59
CA CYS A 186 5.29 5.94 24.26
C CYS A 186 5.86 5.15 25.45
N GLY A 187 6.62 4.10 25.15
CA GLY A 187 7.56 3.50 26.08
C GLY A 187 8.86 4.27 25.97
N THR A 188 9.09 5.20 26.88
CA THR A 188 10.40 5.84 27.08
C THR A 188 11.43 4.76 27.40
N THR A 189 12.10 4.25 26.39
CA THR A 189 13.31 3.44 26.58
C THR A 189 14.46 4.43 26.76
N PRO A 190 15.15 4.44 27.92
CA PRO A 190 16.28 5.34 28.09
C PRO A 190 17.38 4.95 27.11
N ALA A 191 17.96 5.96 26.47
CA ALA A 191 19.12 5.84 25.60
C ALA A 191 20.17 4.93 26.25
N ARG A 192 20.38 3.76 25.67
CA ARG A 192 21.62 3.00 25.89
C ARG A 192 22.58 3.44 24.81
N THR A 193 23.46 4.37 25.19
CA THR A 193 24.75 4.56 24.56
C THR A 193 25.47 3.22 24.48
N TRP A 194 25.75 2.77 23.25
CA TRP A 194 26.85 1.87 22.97
C TRP A 194 27.60 2.46 21.79
N TRP A 195 28.92 2.51 21.97
CA TRP A 195 29.98 3.07 21.13
C TRP A 195 29.83 2.78 19.64
#